data_AF-A0A3B9U9J9-F1
#
_entry.id   AF-A0A3B9U9J9-F1
#
_cell.length_a   1.000
_cell.length_b   1.000
_cell.length_c   1.000
_cell.angle_alpha   90.00
_cell.angle_beta   90.00
_cell.angle_gamma   90.00
#
_symmetry.space_group_name_H-M   'P 1'
#
loop_
_entity.id
_entity.type
_entity.pdbx_description
1 polymer ?
#
loop_
_entity_poly.entity_id
_entity_poly.type
_entity_poly.pdbx_seq_one_letter_code
_entity_poly.pdbx_strand_id
1 'polypeptide(L)'
;MKKWSIEDSREMYNIKGWGASYFDINEEGNVSVSPCKDEAQIDLREIVDELSLRDVTPPLLLRFPDILDNRIEKTANCFKRAAEEYEYKAQNFIIYPIKVNQMQPVVEEIISHGRKFNLGLEAGSKPELHAVIAVQCQSDSL
;
A
#
# COMPACT_ATOMS: atom_id res chain seq x y z
N MET A 1 -36.26 10.64 -16.40
CA MET A 1 -35.21 10.51 -15.36
C MET A 1 -33.86 10.52 -16.07
N LYS A 2 -32.86 11.25 -15.55
CA LYS A 2 -31.49 11.21 -16.09
C LYS A 2 -30.95 9.78 -15.91
N LYS A 3 -30.31 9.21 -16.93
CA LYS A 3 -29.66 7.89 -16.83
C LYS A 3 -28.44 8.03 -15.91
N TRP A 4 -28.37 7.19 -14.89
CA TRP A 4 -27.24 7.17 -13.96
C TRP A 4 -25.96 6.78 -14.71
N SER A 5 -24.91 7.59 -14.55
CA SER A 5 -23.62 7.40 -15.18
C SER A 5 -22.55 7.01 -14.16
N ILE A 6 -21.42 6.51 -14.66
CA ILE A 6 -20.25 6.20 -13.83
C ILE A 6 -19.75 7.44 -13.09
N GLU A 7 -19.81 8.62 -13.73
CA GLU A 7 -19.37 9.85 -13.07
C GLU A 7 -20.30 10.25 -11.93
N ASP A 8 -21.61 10.02 -12.05
CA ASP A 8 -22.55 10.22 -10.93
C ASP A 8 -22.17 9.30 -9.73
N SER A 9 -21.77 8.04 -9.99
CA SER A 9 -21.23 7.14 -8.94
C SER A 9 -19.91 7.62 -8.36
N ARG A 10 -18.97 8.09 -9.19
CA ARG A 10 -17.66 8.59 -8.74
C ARG A 10 -17.81 9.81 -7.83
N GLU A 11 -18.74 10.71 -8.18
CA GLU A 11 -19.07 11.89 -7.39
C GLU A 11 -19.77 11.49 -6.08
N MET A 12 -20.81 10.65 -6.16
CA MET A 12 -21.58 10.21 -4.99
C MET A 12 -20.72 9.50 -3.94
N TYR A 13 -19.84 8.57 -4.36
CA TYR A 13 -18.94 7.85 -3.45
C TYR A 13 -17.61 8.56 -3.20
N ASN A 14 -17.37 9.68 -3.89
CA ASN A 14 -16.16 10.48 -3.83
C ASN A 14 -14.87 9.64 -3.90
N ILE A 15 -14.84 8.64 -4.79
CA ILE A 15 -13.71 7.70 -4.89
C ILE A 15 -12.40 8.42 -5.25
N LYS A 16 -12.48 9.48 -6.07
CA LYS A 16 -11.33 10.33 -6.41
C LYS A 16 -10.75 11.06 -5.18
N GLY A 17 -11.56 11.31 -4.15
CA GLY A 17 -11.14 12.02 -2.94
C GLY A 17 -10.27 11.18 -1.99
N TRP A 18 -10.55 9.87 -1.88
CA TRP A 18 -9.84 8.98 -0.95
C TRP A 18 -9.02 7.88 -1.65
N GLY A 19 -9.35 7.53 -2.89
CA GLY A 19 -8.72 6.44 -3.64
C GLY A 19 -7.25 6.69 -3.97
N ALA A 20 -6.77 7.93 -3.85
CA ALA A 20 -5.37 8.32 -3.97
C ALA A 20 -4.68 7.80 -5.25
N SER A 21 -5.45 7.68 -6.34
CA SER A 21 -5.07 7.08 -7.63
C SER A 21 -4.89 5.55 -7.64
N TYR A 22 -5.04 4.87 -6.51
CA TYR A 22 -5.04 3.40 -6.46
C TYR A 22 -6.42 2.82 -6.72
N PHE A 23 -7.50 3.51 -6.33
CA PHE A 23 -8.87 3.03 -6.50
C PHE A 23 -9.67 3.97 -7.39
N ASP A 24 -10.44 3.39 -8.31
CA ASP A 24 -11.38 4.09 -9.19
C ASP A 24 -12.51 3.12 -9.63
N ILE A 25 -13.42 3.61 -10.47
CA ILE A 25 -14.47 2.84 -11.15
C ILE A 25 -14.06 2.69 -12.62
N ASN A 26 -14.05 1.47 -13.14
CA ASN A 26 -13.72 1.17 -14.54
C ASN A 26 -14.89 1.47 -15.51
N GLU A 27 -14.69 1.24 -16.81
CA GLU A 27 -15.71 1.50 -17.85
C GLU A 27 -16.95 0.61 -17.74
N GLU A 28 -16.83 -0.54 -17.07
CA GLU A 28 -17.94 -1.46 -16.80
C GLU A 28 -18.75 -1.08 -15.55
N GLY A 29 -18.28 -0.08 -14.79
CA GLY A 29 -18.92 0.38 -13.56
C GLY A 29 -18.51 -0.38 -12.30
N ASN A 30 -17.48 -1.25 -12.39
CA ASN A 30 -16.93 -2.00 -11.26
C ASN A 30 -15.81 -1.21 -10.57
N VAL A 31 -15.56 -1.51 -9.29
CA VAL A 31 -14.42 -0.95 -8.55
C VAL A 31 -13.16 -1.65 -9.01
N SER A 32 -12.17 -0.84 -9.36
CA SER A 32 -10.86 -1.29 -9.79
C SER A 32 -9.75 -0.81 -8.87
N VAL A 33 -8.65 -1.56 -8.85
CA VAL A 33 -7.42 -1.21 -8.16
C VAL A 33 -6.25 -1.14 -9.13
N SER A 34 -5.41 -0.12 -8.99
CA SER A 34 -4.16 0.08 -9.71
C SER A 34 -3.03 0.18 -8.68
N PRO A 35 -2.38 -0.95 -8.31
CA PRO A 35 -1.38 -0.99 -7.25
C PRO A 35 -0.12 -0.17 -7.57
N CYS A 36 0.27 -0.14 -8.84
CA CYS A 36 1.39 0.64 -9.36
C CYS A 36 0.89 1.73 -10.32
N LYS A 37 1.60 2.86 -10.38
CA LYS A 37 1.29 3.93 -11.35
C LYS A 37 1.60 3.43 -12.75
N ASP A 38 0.67 3.67 -13.68
CA ASP A 38 0.80 3.37 -15.12
C ASP A 38 0.80 1.87 -15.50
N GLU A 39 0.43 0.99 -14.56
CA GLU A 39 0.24 -0.45 -14.80
C GLU A 39 -1.24 -0.85 -14.91
N ALA A 40 -1.46 -2.14 -15.17
CA ALA A 40 -2.77 -2.74 -15.38
C ALA A 40 -3.75 -2.42 -14.24
N GLN A 41 -4.94 -1.97 -14.63
CA GLN A 41 -6.08 -1.80 -13.74
C GLN A 41 -6.72 -3.17 -13.50
N ILE A 42 -6.87 -3.55 -12.24
CA ILE A 42 -7.42 -4.85 -11.83
C ILE A 42 -8.84 -4.64 -11.37
N ASP A 43 -9.80 -5.37 -11.95
CA ASP A 43 -11.19 -5.34 -11.51
C ASP A 43 -11.38 -6.21 -10.25
N LEU A 44 -11.87 -5.61 -9.16
CA LEU A 44 -12.10 -6.33 -7.91
C LEU A 44 -13.23 -7.36 -8.04
N ARG A 45 -14.20 -7.11 -8.93
CA ARG A 45 -15.28 -8.06 -9.19
C ARG A 45 -14.74 -9.32 -9.85
N GLU A 46 -13.88 -9.17 -10.86
CA GLU A 46 -13.23 -10.29 -11.53
C GLU A 46 -12.40 -11.13 -10.54
N ILE A 47 -11.61 -10.48 -9.67
CA ILE A 47 -10.85 -11.19 -8.62
C ILE A 47 -11.77 -12.06 -7.74
N VAL A 48 -12.90 -11.50 -7.29
CA VAL A 48 -13.83 -12.22 -6.41
C VAL A 48 -14.49 -13.38 -7.16
N ASP A 49 -14.87 -13.17 -8.42
CA ASP A 49 -15.47 -14.21 -9.26
C ASP A 49 -14.44 -15.34 -9.53
N GLU A 50 -13.18 -15.02 -9.82
CA GLU A 50 -12.09 -16.00 -10.00
C GLU A 50 -11.78 -16.79 -8.73
N LEU A 51 -11.75 -16.13 -7.57
CA LEU A 51 -11.53 -16.79 -6.29
C LEU A 51 -12.68 -17.74 -5.95
N SER A 52 -13.91 -17.36 -6.28
CA SER A 52 -15.09 -18.21 -6.10
C SER A 52 -15.01 -19.49 -6.93
N LEU A 53 -14.44 -19.43 -8.14
CA LEU A 53 -14.17 -20.62 -8.98
C LEU A 53 -13.11 -21.56 -8.37
N ARG A 54 -12.30 -21.08 -7.43
CA ARG A 54 -11.29 -21.85 -6.69
C ARG A 54 -11.76 -22.26 -5.30
N ASP A 55 -13.08 -22.25 -5.06
CA ASP A 55 -13.72 -22.52 -3.77
C ASP A 55 -13.30 -21.57 -2.63
N VAL A 56 -12.80 -20.38 -2.97
CA VAL A 56 -12.45 -19.31 -2.02
C VAL A 56 -13.56 -18.26 -2.01
N THR A 57 -14.44 -18.33 -1.01
CA THR A 57 -15.63 -17.47 -0.91
C THR A 57 -15.46 -16.33 0.11
N PRO A 58 -16.19 -15.21 -0.04
CA PRO A 58 -16.26 -14.15 0.97
C PRO A 58 -16.66 -14.63 2.38
N PRO A 59 -16.17 -13.98 3.46
CA PRO A 59 -15.39 -12.73 3.48
C PRO A 59 -13.89 -12.93 3.17
N LEU A 60 -13.33 -12.05 2.33
CA LEU A 60 -11.93 -12.07 1.90
C LEU A 60 -11.19 -10.80 2.33
N LEU A 61 -9.89 -10.93 2.59
CA LEU A 61 -8.99 -9.80 2.81
C LEU A 61 -7.91 -9.78 1.73
N LEU A 62 -8.10 -8.90 0.74
CA LEU A 62 -7.14 -8.68 -0.34
C LEU A 62 -6.05 -7.71 0.12
N ARG A 63 -4.80 -8.00 -0.27
CA ARG A 63 -3.63 -7.16 0.01
C ARG A 63 -2.91 -6.88 -1.30
N PHE A 64 -2.49 -5.64 -1.47
CA PHE A 64 -1.75 -5.18 -2.64
C PHE A 64 -0.40 -4.63 -2.16
N PRO A 65 0.66 -5.46 -2.07
CA PRO A 65 1.98 -5.05 -1.61
C PRO A 65 2.56 -3.87 -2.40
N ASP A 66 2.29 -3.79 -3.70
CA ASP A 66 2.81 -2.71 -4.55
C ASP A 66 2.30 -1.32 -4.13
N ILE A 67 1.11 -1.24 -3.53
CA ILE A 67 0.62 0.00 -2.91
C ILE A 67 1.54 0.40 -1.75
N LEU A 68 2.00 -0.54 -0.93
CA LEU A 68 2.93 -0.25 0.16
C LEU A 68 4.26 0.29 -0.38
N ASP A 69 4.82 -0.32 -1.42
CA ASP A 69 6.05 0.15 -2.07
C ASP A 69 5.88 1.59 -2.59
N ASN A 70 4.82 1.83 -3.37
CA ASN A 70 4.54 3.15 -3.92
C ASN A 70 4.37 4.21 -2.81
N ARG A 71 3.78 3.84 -1.66
CA ARG A 71 3.62 4.74 -0.51
C ARG A 71 4.95 5.05 0.19
N ILE A 72 5.86 4.08 0.30
CA ILE A 72 7.21 4.29 0.84
C ILE A 72 7.99 5.22 -0.08
N GLU A 73 8.00 4.94 -1.38
CA GLU A 73 8.68 5.77 -2.38
C GLU A 73 8.13 7.21 -2.40
N LYS A 74 6.80 7.37 -2.42
CA LYS A 74 6.17 8.70 -2.43
C LYS A 74 6.54 9.50 -1.18
N THR A 75 6.57 8.86 -0.01
CA THR A 75 6.99 9.50 1.23
C THR A 75 8.45 9.95 1.16
N ALA A 76 9.35 9.07 0.72
CA ALA A 76 10.77 9.38 0.58
C ALA A 76 11.00 10.55 -0.39
N ASN A 77 10.34 10.52 -1.55
CA ASN A 77 10.44 11.56 -2.58
C ASN A 77 9.90 12.91 -2.10
N CYS A 78 8.82 12.93 -1.30
CA CYS A 78 8.32 14.17 -0.71
C CYS A 78 9.35 14.82 0.23
N PHE A 79 9.98 14.04 1.11
CA PHE A 79 11.03 14.54 2.00
C PHE A 79 12.29 14.96 1.24
N LYS A 80 12.68 14.21 0.22
CA LYS A 80 13.81 14.57 -0.64
C LYS A 80 13.59 15.92 -1.33
N ARG A 81 12.42 16.12 -1.94
CA ARG A 81 12.07 17.38 -2.60
C ARG A 81 12.08 18.56 -1.63
N ALA A 82 11.51 18.39 -0.43
CA ALA A 82 11.56 19.43 0.59
C ALA A 82 13.00 19.71 1.06
N ALA A 83 13.83 18.69 1.25
CA ALA A 83 15.23 18.87 1.64
C ALA A 83 16.02 19.64 0.56
N GLU A 84 15.79 19.37 -0.72
CA GLU A 84 16.38 20.10 -1.84
C GLU A 84 15.91 21.57 -1.87
N GLU A 85 14.62 21.81 -1.69
CA GLU A 85 14.02 23.17 -1.69
C GLU A 85 14.54 24.05 -0.55
N TYR A 86 14.74 23.48 0.64
CA TYR A 86 15.22 24.20 1.82
C TYR A 86 16.72 24.05 2.07
N GLU A 87 17.46 23.45 1.14
CA GLU A 87 18.90 23.15 1.25
C GLU A 87 19.29 22.39 2.54
N TYR A 88 18.38 21.58 3.06
CA TYR A 88 18.57 20.81 4.28
C TYR A 88 19.64 19.73 4.08
N LYS A 89 20.72 19.77 4.85
CA LYS A 89 21.91 18.91 4.67
C LYS A 89 21.87 17.60 5.44
N ALA A 90 20.97 17.47 6.41
CA ALA A 90 20.84 16.23 7.18
C ALA A 90 20.02 15.17 6.43
N GLN A 91 20.17 13.92 6.87
CA GLN A 91 19.48 12.78 6.27
C GLN A 91 18.12 12.57 6.91
N ASN A 92 17.14 12.19 6.08
CA ASN A 92 15.82 11.80 6.51
C ASN A 92 15.68 10.27 6.42
N PHE A 93 15.07 9.67 7.45
CA PHE A 93 14.83 8.24 7.52
C PHE A 93 13.34 7.97 7.72
N ILE A 94 12.83 6.94 7.05
CA ILE A 94 11.46 6.48 7.24
C ILE A 94 11.48 5.43 8.34
N ILE A 95 10.64 5.59 9.37
CA ILE A 95 10.51 4.61 10.45
C ILE A 95 9.07 4.10 10.44
N TYR A 96 8.90 2.78 10.29
CA TYR A 96 7.59 2.13 10.32
C TYR A 96 7.27 1.58 11.72
N PRO A 97 6.24 2.11 12.41
CA PRO A 97 5.83 1.61 13.72
C PRO A 97 5.00 0.33 13.57
N ILE A 98 5.57 -0.82 13.93
CA ILE A 98 4.93 -2.12 13.68
C ILE A 98 3.64 -2.31 14.47
N LYS A 99 3.43 -1.52 15.54
CA LYS A 99 2.19 -1.48 16.31
C LYS A 99 0.92 -1.24 15.46
N VAL A 100 1.07 -0.63 14.27
CA VAL A 100 -0.04 -0.36 13.35
C VAL A 100 -0.48 -1.61 12.60
N ASN A 101 0.46 -2.48 12.22
CA ASN A 101 0.18 -3.78 11.61
C ASN A 101 1.37 -4.73 11.80
N GLN A 102 1.27 -5.64 12.76
CA GLN A 102 2.33 -6.59 13.10
C GLN A 102 2.36 -7.83 12.18
N MET A 103 1.48 -7.91 11.16
CA MET A 103 1.41 -9.10 10.32
C MET A 103 2.68 -9.27 9.50
N GLN A 104 3.30 -10.44 9.61
CA GLN A 104 4.57 -10.77 8.96
C GLN A 104 4.59 -10.41 7.46
N PRO A 105 3.59 -10.77 6.63
CA PRO A 105 3.61 -10.40 5.21
C PRO A 105 3.63 -8.89 4.95
N VAL A 106 3.09 -8.07 5.86
CA VAL A 106 3.13 -6.61 5.71
C VAL A 106 4.51 -6.09 6.10
N VAL A 107 5.04 -6.56 7.22
CA VAL A 107 6.34 -6.12 7.74
C VAL A 107 7.47 -6.55 6.80
N GLU A 108 7.43 -7.77 6.27
CA GLU A 108 8.41 -8.27 5.28
C GLU A 108 8.42 -7.42 4.01
N GLU A 109 7.25 -7.09 3.46
CA GLU A 109 7.14 -6.24 2.27
C GLU A 109 7.66 -4.83 2.53
N ILE A 110 7.37 -4.26 3.71
CA ILE A 110 7.88 -2.94 4.12
C ILE A 110 9.41 -2.95 4.26
N ILE A 111 10.01 -4.00 4.83
CA ILE A 111 11.46 -4.12 4.93
C ILE A 111 12.08 -4.29 3.55
N SER A 112 11.56 -5.23 2.74
CA SER A 112 12.08 -5.57 1.42
C SER A 112 12.20 -4.32 0.54
N HIS A 113 11.11 -3.56 0.42
CA HIS A 113 11.06 -2.33 -0.35
C HIS A 113 11.79 -1.17 0.34
N GLY A 114 11.70 -1.11 1.66
CA GLY A 114 12.30 -0.07 2.49
C GLY A 114 13.82 -0.04 2.51
N ARG A 115 14.52 -1.14 2.14
CA ARG A 115 15.99 -1.17 2.04
C ARG A 115 16.55 -0.08 1.14
N LYS A 116 15.85 0.25 0.04
CA LYS A 116 16.25 1.31 -0.91
C LYS A 116 16.25 2.71 -0.28
N PHE A 117 15.48 2.90 0.80
CA PHE A 117 15.22 4.20 1.42
C PHE A 117 15.69 4.28 2.87
N ASN A 118 16.57 3.37 3.30
CA ASN A 118 17.04 3.25 4.70
C ASN A 118 15.88 3.22 5.71
N LEU A 119 14.83 2.44 5.41
CA LEU A 119 13.68 2.29 6.29
C LEU A 119 14.05 1.51 7.55
N GLY A 120 13.65 2.02 8.71
CA GLY A 120 13.76 1.34 10.00
C GLY A 120 12.40 0.91 10.55
N LEU A 121 12.42 0.06 11.58
CA LEU A 121 11.24 -0.38 12.31
C LEU A 121 11.22 0.22 13.73
N GLU A 122 10.04 0.62 14.20
CA GLU A 122 9.82 1.02 15.59
C GLU A 122 9.01 -0.05 16.32
N ALA A 123 9.47 -0.37 17.53
CA ALA A 123 8.80 -1.28 18.46
C ALA A 123 8.52 -0.54 19.76
N GLY A 124 7.26 -0.55 20.20
CA GLY A 124 6.82 0.13 21.42
C GLY A 124 6.74 -0.81 22.64
N SER A 125 6.98 -2.10 22.48
CA SER A 125 6.86 -3.10 23.54
C SER A 125 7.86 -4.25 23.41
N LYS A 126 8.08 -5.00 24.50
CA LYS A 126 8.96 -6.17 24.51
C LYS A 126 8.57 -7.24 23.46
N PRO A 127 7.28 -7.62 23.30
CA PRO A 127 6.88 -8.56 22.25
C PRO A 127 7.12 -8.02 20.84
N GLU A 128 6.85 -6.73 20.62
CA GLU A 128 7.12 -6.07 19.33
C GLU A 128 8.62 -6.05 18.99
N LEU A 129 9.48 -5.79 19.98
CA LEU A 129 10.92 -5.82 19.78
C LEU A 129 11.40 -7.22 19.35
N HIS A 130 10.86 -8.28 19.95
CA HIS A 130 11.17 -9.65 19.54
C HIS A 130 10.73 -9.92 18.10
N ALA A 131 9.56 -9.43 17.69
CA ALA A 131 9.08 -9.57 16.33
C ALA A 131 9.97 -8.81 15.34
N VAL A 132 10.34 -7.56 15.64
CA VAL A 132 11.26 -6.76 14.81
C VAL A 132 12.60 -7.47 14.64
N ILE A 133 13.21 -7.97 15.73
CA ILE A 133 14.49 -8.69 15.66
C ILE A 133 14.35 -9.96 14.81
N ALA A 134 13.28 -10.73 14.98
CA ALA A 134 13.08 -11.96 14.21
C ALA A 134 13.00 -11.71 12.70
N VAL A 135 12.24 -10.69 12.27
CA VAL A 135 12.12 -10.35 10.85
C VAL A 135 13.41 -9.73 10.31
N GLN A 136 14.11 -8.91 11.10
CA GLN A 136 15.35 -8.26 10.66
C GLN A 136 16.54 -9.25 10.59
N CYS A 137 16.58 -10.28 11.43
CA CYS A 137 17.58 -11.36 11.32
C CYS A 137 17.38 -12.24 10.07
N GLN A 138 16.16 -12.35 9.54
CA GLN A 138 15.92 -13.06 8.28
C GLN A 138 16.46 -12.28 7.07
N SER A 139 16.51 -10.94 7.14
CA SER A 139 17.07 -10.11 6.06
C SER A 139 18.59 -10.17 5.92
N ASP A 140 19.32 -10.67 6.93
CA ASP A 140 20.77 -10.91 6.92
C ASP A 140 21.13 -12.40 6.72
N SER A 141 20.18 -13.24 6.31
CA SER A 141 20.48 -14.61 5.90
C SER A 141 21.02 -14.60 4.47
N LEU A 142 22.32 -14.92 4.36
CA LEU A 142 23.11 -15.20 3.13
C LEU A 142 22.30 -15.64 1.90
#